data_AF-C1CXG9-F1
#
_entry.id   AF-C1CXG9-F1
#
_cell.length_a   1.000
_cell.length_b   1.000
_cell.length_c   1.000
_cell.angle_alpha   90.00
_cell.angle_beta   90.00
_cell.angle_gamma   90.00
#
_symmetry.space_group_name_H-M   'P 1'
#
loop_
_entity.id
_entity.type
_entity.pdbx_description
1 polymer ?
#
loop_
_entity_poly.entity_id
_entity_poly.type
_entity_poly.pdbx_seq_one_letter_code
_entity_poly.pdbx_strand_id
1 'polypeptide(L)'
;MTHPPHASPPASPAGPKPRRLSFLTVPLLIGLIYNAISLLMLPFSTGTINELLAQYSAQSGLPPMQLTPEQITLILWLSFFITVGLILFLYFTRRAVLEGRAWGRGASIVIAVLSLLLIPFGTVLGVIMLIGAFDREVQAYTRR
;
A
#
# COMPACT_ATOMS: atom_id res chain seq x y z
N MET A 1 -18.71 -36.99 -40.42
CA MET A 1 -17.58 -36.05 -40.42
C MET A 1 -17.85 -35.01 -39.36
N THR A 2 -17.23 -35.15 -38.19
CA THR A 2 -17.43 -34.28 -37.02
C THR A 2 -16.32 -33.22 -36.98
N HIS A 3 -16.68 -31.95 -37.20
CA HIS A 3 -15.73 -30.84 -37.03
C HIS A 3 -15.42 -30.66 -35.53
N PRO A 4 -14.14 -30.60 -35.13
CA PRO A 4 -13.79 -30.27 -33.74
C PRO A 4 -14.11 -28.79 -33.44
N PRO A 5 -14.51 -28.46 -32.20
CA PRO A 5 -14.76 -27.09 -31.79
C PRO A 5 -13.46 -26.28 -31.86
N HIS A 6 -13.50 -25.16 -32.60
CA HIS A 6 -12.42 -24.20 -32.65
C HIS A 6 -12.13 -23.67 -31.24
N ALA A 7 -10.96 -24.03 -30.70
CA ALA A 7 -10.43 -23.39 -29.51
C ALA A 7 -10.30 -21.89 -29.76
N SER A 8 -11.01 -21.08 -28.96
CA SER A 8 -10.87 -19.63 -29.03
C SER A 8 -9.41 -19.25 -28.76
N PRO A 9 -8.82 -18.35 -29.56
CA PRO A 9 -7.44 -17.92 -29.35
C PRO A 9 -7.27 -17.30 -27.95
N PRO A 10 -6.13 -17.54 -27.27
CA PRO A 10 -5.84 -16.91 -25.99
C PRO A 10 -5.91 -15.39 -26.15
N ALA A 11 -6.63 -14.71 -25.25
CA ALA A 11 -6.81 -13.27 -25.26
C ALA A 11 -5.45 -12.56 -25.41
N SER A 12 -5.27 -11.84 -26.52
CA SER A 12 -4.01 -11.18 -26.90
C SER A 12 -3.57 -10.15 -25.83
N PRO A 13 -2.25 -9.91 -25.67
CA PRO A 13 -1.71 -9.09 -24.60
C PRO A 13 -2.27 -7.68 -24.63
N ALA A 14 -2.45 -7.10 -23.44
CA ALA A 14 -2.99 -5.77 -23.22
C ALA A 14 -2.40 -4.73 -24.19
N GLY A 15 -3.25 -3.82 -24.67
CA GLY A 15 -2.83 -2.68 -25.47
C GLY A 15 -1.72 -1.87 -24.77
N PRO A 16 -1.13 -0.88 -25.47
CA PRO A 16 -0.01 -0.11 -24.94
C PRO A 16 -0.31 0.41 -23.53
N LYS A 17 0.64 0.22 -22.59
CA LYS A 17 0.47 0.68 -21.21
C LYS A 17 0.31 2.21 -21.21
N PRO A 18 -0.76 2.77 -20.62
CA PRO A 18 -0.96 4.22 -20.61
C PRO A 18 0.11 4.91 -19.78
N ARG A 19 0.61 6.06 -20.24
CA ARG A 19 1.68 6.80 -19.55
C ARG A 19 1.30 7.18 -18.12
N ARG A 20 0.02 7.51 -17.91
CA ARG A 20 -0.55 7.89 -16.60
C ARG A 20 -0.69 6.73 -15.61
N LEU A 21 -0.46 5.47 -16.04
CA LEU A 21 -0.37 4.33 -15.12
C LEU A 21 0.78 4.50 -14.10
N SER A 22 1.79 5.30 -14.46
CA SER A 22 2.88 5.68 -13.55
C SER A 22 2.38 6.43 -12.30
N PHE A 23 1.26 7.16 -12.39
CA PHE A 23 0.70 7.89 -11.25
C PHE A 23 0.11 6.97 -10.18
N LEU A 24 -0.18 5.71 -10.52
CA LEU A 24 -0.52 4.68 -9.55
C LEU A 24 0.71 3.89 -9.14
N THR A 25 1.48 3.43 -10.11
CA THR A 25 2.53 2.43 -9.87
C THR A 25 3.78 2.99 -9.20
N VAL A 26 4.09 4.28 -9.40
CA VAL A 26 5.24 4.94 -8.74
C VAL A 26 4.93 5.19 -7.26
N PRO A 27 3.80 5.82 -6.86
CA PRO A 27 3.47 5.95 -5.44
C PRO A 27 3.35 4.60 -4.72
N LEU A 28 2.75 3.58 -5.35
CA LEU A 28 2.69 2.24 -4.78
C LEU A 28 4.08 1.63 -4.57
N LEU A 29 5.02 1.86 -5.49
CA LEU A 29 6.39 1.41 -5.35
C LEU A 29 7.11 2.13 -4.21
N ILE A 30 6.94 3.45 -4.11
CA ILE A 30 7.50 4.25 -3.01
C ILE A 30 6.98 3.74 -1.67
N GLY A 31 5.65 3.57 -1.54
CA GLY A 31 5.03 3.02 -0.34
C GLY A 31 5.55 1.62 0.00
N LEU A 32 5.73 0.76 -1.00
CA LEU A 32 6.27 -0.58 -0.80
C LEU A 32 7.71 -0.57 -0.28
N ILE A 33 8.58 0.26 -0.88
CA ILE A 33 9.97 0.41 -0.44
C ILE A 33 10.02 0.98 0.98
N TYR A 34 9.23 2.02 1.26
CA TYR A 34 9.15 2.63 2.58
C TYR A 34 8.73 1.63 3.67
N ASN A 35 7.68 0.84 3.40
CA ASN A 35 7.21 -0.17 4.35
C ASN A 35 8.21 -1.32 4.51
N ALA A 36 8.90 -1.73 3.45
CA ALA A 36 9.96 -2.73 3.53
C ALA A 36 11.12 -2.26 4.42
N ILE A 37 11.55 -1.00 4.28
CA ILE A 37 12.57 -0.40 5.15
C ILE A 37 12.05 -0.34 6.60
N SER A 38 10.81 0.09 6.80
CA SER A 38 10.19 0.17 8.13
C SER A 38 10.14 -1.19 8.82
N LEU A 39 9.83 -2.25 8.08
CA LEU A 39 9.83 -3.63 8.59
C LEU A 39 11.23 -4.07 9.07
N LEU A 40 12.28 -3.68 8.34
CA LEU A 40 13.67 -3.96 8.73
C LEU A 40 14.11 -3.17 9.97
N MET A 41 13.53 -1.99 10.20
CA MET A 41 13.82 -1.13 11.35
C MET A 41 13.02 -1.50 12.60
N LEU A 42 11.96 -2.31 12.45
CA LEU A 42 11.05 -2.69 13.52
C LEU A 42 11.73 -3.24 14.79
N PRO A 43 12.71 -4.18 14.73
CA PRO A 43 13.36 -4.68 15.96
C PRO A 43 14.17 -3.61 16.72
N PHE A 44 14.54 -2.51 16.07
CA PHE A 44 15.28 -1.40 16.68
C PHE A 44 14.35 -0.30 17.24
N SER A 45 13.03 -0.48 17.14
CA SER A 45 12.03 0.55 17.48
C SER A 45 11.72 0.64 18.98
N THR A 46 12.23 -0.28 19.81
CA THR A 46 11.89 -0.38 21.24
C THR A 46 12.22 0.89 22.02
N GLY A 47 13.39 1.48 21.79
CA GLY A 47 13.78 2.76 22.41
C GLY A 47 12.82 3.89 22.02
N THR A 48 12.52 4.00 20.73
CA THR A 48 11.62 5.02 20.19
C THR A 48 10.20 4.92 20.75
N ILE A 49 9.67 3.71 20.92
CA ILE A 49 8.33 3.49 21.51
C ILE A 49 8.27 4.07 22.93
N ASN A 50 9.26 3.78 23.76
CA ASN A 50 9.31 4.26 25.15
C ASN A 50 9.50 5.78 25.22
N GLU A 51 10.34 6.35 24.34
CA GLU A 51 10.52 7.81 24.25
C GLU A 51 9.22 8.53 23.85
N LEU A 52 8.48 8.01 22.87
CA LEU A 52 7.21 8.58 22.44
C LEU A 52 6.14 8.50 23.55
N LEU A 53 6.09 7.39 24.28
CA LEU A 53 5.21 7.23 25.45
C LEU A 53 5.56 8.22 26.56
N ALA A 54 6.85 8.44 26.81
CA ALA A 54 7.31 9.42 27.79
C ALA A 54 6.93 10.86 27.38
N GLN A 55 7.14 11.22 26.11
CA GLN A 55 6.74 12.52 25.56
C GLN A 55 5.22 12.72 25.64
N TYR A 56 4.43 11.71 25.27
CA TYR A 56 2.98 11.77 25.35
C TYR A 56 2.48 11.92 26.79
N SER A 57 3.06 11.17 27.73
CA SER A 57 2.73 11.27 29.15
C SER A 57 3.05 12.68 29.69
N ALA A 58 4.21 13.23 29.34
CA ALA A 58 4.63 14.57 29.72
C ALA A 58 3.69 15.67 29.16
N GLN A 59 3.26 15.53 27.90
CA GLN A 59 2.34 16.49 27.26
C GLN A 59 0.91 16.39 27.80
N SER A 60 0.49 15.19 28.23
CA SER A 60 -0.87 14.94 28.71
C SER A 60 -1.03 15.17 30.22
N GLY A 61 0.06 15.47 30.94
CA GLY A 61 0.07 15.55 32.41
C GLY A 61 -0.22 14.21 33.10
N LEU A 62 -0.10 13.11 32.36
CA LEU A 62 -0.35 11.76 32.87
C LEU A 62 0.94 11.20 33.50
N PRO A 63 0.83 10.29 34.49
CA PRO A 63 1.98 9.57 35.01
C PRO A 63 2.74 8.86 33.87
N PRO A 64 4.07 8.74 33.97
CA PRO A 64 4.86 8.08 32.94
C PRO A 64 4.42 6.62 32.78
N MET A 65 3.77 6.32 31.65
CA MET A 65 3.39 4.96 31.30
C MET A 65 4.61 4.24 30.73
N GLN A 66 5.02 3.16 31.40
CA GLN A 66 6.03 2.24 30.89
C GLN A 66 5.34 0.95 30.49
N LEU A 67 5.59 0.50 29.26
CA LEU A 67 5.10 -0.79 28.79
C LEU A 67 5.93 -1.91 29.43
N THR A 68 5.27 -3.00 29.81
CA THR A 68 5.99 -4.21 30.21
C THR A 68 6.70 -4.84 29.01
N PRO A 69 7.78 -5.64 29.20
CA PRO A 69 8.46 -6.31 28.10
C PRO A 69 7.55 -7.18 27.23
N GLU A 70 6.54 -7.80 27.83
CA GLU A 70 5.53 -8.62 27.15
C GLU A 70 4.64 -7.76 26.25
N GLN A 71 4.23 -6.58 26.72
CA GLN A 71 3.44 -5.64 25.93
C GLN A 71 4.22 -5.09 24.74
N ILE A 72 5.51 -4.76 24.93
CA ILE A 72 6.40 -4.34 23.85
C ILE A 72 6.49 -5.45 22.80
N THR A 73 6.72 -6.69 23.23
CA THR A 73 6.80 -7.85 22.32
C THR A 73 5.52 -8.03 21.52
N LEU A 74 4.35 -7.91 22.16
CA LEU A 74 3.05 -7.98 21.48
C LEU A 74 2.90 -6.87 20.45
N ILE A 75 3.24 -5.62 20.80
CA ILE A 75 3.18 -4.47 19.89
C ILE A 75 4.10 -4.68 18.69
N LEU A 76 5.32 -5.19 18.90
CA LEU A 76 6.25 -5.48 17.82
C LEU A 76 5.71 -6.57 16.88
N TRP A 77 5.17 -7.66 17.41
CA TRP A 77 4.56 -8.72 16.60
C TRP A 77 3.35 -8.22 15.83
N LEU A 78 2.47 -7.47 16.48
CA LEU A 78 1.29 -6.89 15.85
C LEU A 78 1.71 -5.95 14.71
N SER A 79 2.68 -5.07 14.98
CA SER A 79 3.25 -4.16 13.99
C SER A 79 3.89 -4.92 12.83
N PHE A 80 4.61 -6.01 13.11
CA PHE A 80 5.21 -6.87 12.11
C PHE A 80 4.16 -7.46 11.17
N PHE A 81 3.13 -8.13 11.69
CA PHE A 81 2.10 -8.75 10.86
C PHE A 81 1.28 -7.73 10.08
N ILE A 82 0.94 -6.59 10.69
CA ILE A 82 0.25 -5.49 10.00
C ILE A 82 1.12 -4.96 8.86
N THR A 83 2.40 -4.70 9.11
CA THR A 83 3.33 -4.17 8.11
C THR A 83 3.54 -5.16 6.96
N VAL A 84 3.70 -6.45 7.26
CA VAL A 84 3.77 -7.51 6.24
C VAL A 84 2.49 -7.56 5.41
N GLY A 85 1.31 -7.52 6.07
CA GLY A 85 0.02 -7.48 5.39
C GLY A 85 -0.11 -6.27 4.45
N LEU A 86 0.34 -5.10 4.91
CA LEU A 86 0.35 -3.88 4.12
C LEU A 86 1.32 -3.97 2.93
N ILE A 87 2.52 -4.52 3.10
CA ILE A 87 3.48 -4.75 2.01
C ILE A 87 2.88 -5.66 0.95
N LEU A 88 2.28 -6.78 1.36
CA LEU A 88 1.61 -7.71 0.45
C LEU A 88 0.47 -7.01 -0.28
N PHE A 89 -0.35 -6.24 0.43
CA PHE A 89 -1.45 -5.49 -0.15
C PHE A 89 -0.97 -4.48 -1.21
N LEU A 90 0.08 -3.72 -0.91
CA LEU A 90 0.72 -2.79 -1.86
C LEU A 90 1.30 -3.52 -3.08
N TYR A 91 2.01 -4.63 -2.85
CA TYR A 91 2.58 -5.46 -3.91
C TYR A 91 1.52 -6.01 -4.86
N PHE A 92 0.49 -6.65 -4.30
CA PHE A 92 -0.60 -7.23 -5.09
C PHE A 92 -1.42 -6.16 -5.81
N THR A 93 -1.67 -5.01 -5.18
CA THR A 93 -2.33 -3.89 -5.83
C THR A 93 -1.53 -3.38 -7.01
N ARG A 94 -0.22 -3.15 -6.83
CA ARG A 94 0.67 -2.72 -7.92
C ARG A 94 0.67 -3.72 -9.07
N ARG A 95 0.77 -5.01 -8.76
CA ARG A 95 0.74 -6.08 -9.77
C ARG A 95 -0.61 -6.10 -10.51
N ALA A 96 -1.71 -5.98 -9.80
CA ALA A 96 -3.05 -5.95 -10.40
C ALA A 96 -3.26 -4.74 -11.32
N VAL A 97 -2.77 -3.56 -10.93
CA VAL A 97 -2.79 -2.36 -11.77
C VAL A 97 -1.95 -2.55 -13.03
N LEU A 98 -0.77 -3.17 -12.93
CA LEU A 98 0.09 -3.48 -14.09
C LEU A 98 -0.48 -4.57 -15.01
N GLU A 99 -1.31 -5.46 -14.48
CA GLU A 99 -2.05 -6.48 -15.23
C GLU A 99 -3.35 -5.92 -15.85
N GLY A 100 -3.75 -4.70 -15.48
CA GLY A 100 -4.99 -4.07 -15.96
C GLY A 100 -6.27 -4.61 -15.31
N ARG A 101 -6.18 -5.15 -14.08
CA ARG A 101 -7.32 -5.72 -13.36
C ARG A 101 -8.14 -4.65 -12.65
N ALA A 102 -9.47 -4.72 -12.75
CA ALA A 102 -10.37 -3.72 -12.19
C ALA A 102 -10.28 -3.55 -10.67
N TRP A 103 -10.08 -4.64 -9.93
CA TRP A 103 -9.93 -4.58 -8.47
C TRP A 103 -8.65 -3.86 -8.04
N GLY A 104 -7.59 -3.88 -8.86
CA GLY A 104 -6.33 -3.18 -8.58
C GLY A 104 -6.52 -1.67 -8.53
N ARG A 105 -7.38 -1.12 -9.39
CA ARG A 105 -7.76 0.29 -9.34
C ARG A 105 -8.55 0.61 -8.07
N GLY A 106 -9.52 -0.23 -7.71
CA GLY A 106 -10.30 -0.07 -6.48
C GLY A 106 -9.40 -0.04 -5.23
N ALA A 107 -8.48 -1.00 -5.12
CA ALA A 107 -7.50 -1.05 -4.04
C ALA A 107 -6.57 0.18 -4.04
N SER A 108 -6.16 0.67 -5.21
CA SER A 108 -5.34 1.87 -5.33
C SER A 108 -6.07 3.12 -4.83
N ILE A 109 -7.38 3.24 -5.06
CA ILE A 109 -8.19 4.34 -4.54
C ILE A 109 -8.24 4.28 -3.00
N VAL A 110 -8.47 3.09 -2.43
CA VAL A 110 -8.48 2.91 -0.97
C VAL A 110 -7.13 3.35 -0.38
N ILE A 111 -6.02 2.88 -0.95
CA ILE A 111 -4.66 3.26 -0.53
C ILE A 111 -4.45 4.76 -0.66
N ALA A 112 -4.89 5.36 -1.76
CA ALA A 112 -4.74 6.79 -1.99
C ALA A 112 -5.50 7.61 -0.95
N VAL A 113 -6.74 7.24 -0.62
CA VAL A 113 -7.54 7.90 0.42
C VAL A 113 -6.89 7.75 1.79
N LEU A 114 -6.44 6.55 2.16
CA LEU A 114 -5.72 6.33 3.42
C LEU A 114 -4.43 7.15 3.48
N SER A 115 -3.73 7.28 2.35
CA SER A 115 -2.50 8.07 2.26
C SER A 115 -2.74 9.56 2.52
N LEU A 116 -3.93 10.09 2.23
CA LEU A 116 -4.25 11.50 2.50
C LEU A 116 -4.14 11.87 3.99
N LEU A 117 -4.32 10.89 4.89
CA LEU A 117 -4.21 11.08 6.34
C LEU A 117 -2.76 11.27 6.81
N LEU A 118 -1.76 10.87 6.01
CA LEU A 118 -0.34 10.97 6.36
C LEU A 118 0.25 12.26 5.78
N ILE A 119 0.18 13.35 6.53
CA ILE A 119 0.68 14.67 6.12
C ILE A 119 2.19 14.78 6.41
N PRO A 120 3.02 15.35 5.49
CA PRO A 120 2.64 15.87 4.17
C PRO A 120 2.80 14.86 3.02
N PHE A 121 3.68 13.86 3.19
CA PHE A 121 4.14 13.02 2.08
C PHE A 121 3.04 12.09 1.54
N GLY A 122 2.27 11.47 2.43
CA GLY A 122 1.15 10.62 2.03
C GLY A 122 0.06 11.41 1.33
N THR A 123 -0.17 12.66 1.71
CA THR A 123 -1.14 13.53 1.03
C THR A 123 -0.74 13.78 -0.42
N VAL A 124 0.53 14.12 -0.69
CA VAL A 124 1.01 14.32 -2.06
C VAL A 124 0.89 13.03 -2.89
N LEU A 125 1.33 11.90 -2.33
CA LEU A 125 1.24 10.61 -3.00
C LEU A 125 -0.21 10.19 -3.25
N GLY A 126 -1.09 10.37 -2.27
CA GLY A 126 -2.51 10.07 -2.37
C GLY A 126 -3.19 10.90 -3.45
N VAL A 127 -2.93 12.21 -3.51
CA VAL A 127 -3.47 13.08 -4.57
C VAL A 127 -3.01 12.62 -5.95
N ILE A 128 -1.71 12.34 -6.14
CA ILE A 128 -1.17 11.83 -7.42
C ILE A 128 -1.85 10.51 -7.80
N MET A 129 -2.02 9.60 -6.85
CA MET A 129 -2.70 8.33 -7.09
C MET A 129 -4.16 8.52 -7.48
N LEU A 130 -4.90 9.42 -6.82
CA LEU A 130 -6.30 9.71 -7.17
C LEU A 130 -6.41 10.26 -8.59
N ILE A 131 -5.53 11.19 -8.98
CA ILE A 131 -5.47 11.71 -10.36
C ILE A 131 -5.27 10.55 -11.35
N GLY A 132 -4.33 9.64 -11.07
CA GLY A 132 -4.10 8.47 -11.91
C GLY A 132 -5.28 7.49 -11.93
N ALA A 133 -5.93 7.25 -10.79
CA ALA A 133 -7.03 6.29 -10.65
C ALA A 133 -8.29 6.72 -11.41
N PHE A 134 -8.56 8.02 -11.47
CA PHE A 134 -9.70 8.58 -12.17
C PHE A 134 -9.41 8.97 -13.63
N ASP A 135 -8.18 8.85 -14.09
CA ASP A 135 -7.82 9.14 -15.48
C ASP A 135 -8.49 8.18 -16.47
N ARG A 136 -9.12 8.72 -17.53
CA ARG A 136 -9.92 7.95 -18.50
C ARG A 136 -9.13 6.81 -19.15
N GLU A 137 -7.86 7.01 -19.48
CA GLU A 137 -7.02 5.99 -20.11
C GLU A 137 -6.73 4.85 -19.12
N VAL A 138 -6.46 5.21 -17.86
CA VAL A 138 -6.23 4.23 -16.79
C VAL A 138 -7.51 3.45 -16.49
N GLN A 139 -8.67 4.11 -16.45
CA GLN A 139 -9.96 3.42 -16.25
C GLN A 139 -10.25 2.43 -17.37
N ALA A 140 -9.99 2.81 -18.63
CA ALA A 140 -10.17 1.94 -19.78
C ALA A 140 -9.22 0.74 -19.74
N TYR A 141 -7.97 0.98 -19.31
CA TYR A 141 -6.97 -0.07 -19.15
C TYR A 141 -7.32 -1.06 -18.02
N THR A 142 -7.80 -0.56 -16.88
CA THR A 142 -8.14 -1.37 -15.70
C THR A 142 -9.59 -1.86 -15.68
N ARG A 143 -10.20 -2.14 -16.84
CA ARG A 143 -11.60 -2.63 -16.92
C ARG A 143 -11.72 -4.14 -17.12
N ARG A 144 -10.59 -4.85 -17.18
CA ARG A 144 -10.50 -6.32 -17.32
C ARG A 144 -10.62 -7.01 -15.97
#